data_AF-A0A7X9C788-F1
#
_entry.id   AF-A0A7X9C788-F1
#
_cell.length_a   1.000
_cell.length_b   1.000
_cell.length_c   1.000
_cell.angle_alpha   90.00
_cell.angle_beta   90.00
_cell.angle_gamma   90.00
#
_symmetry.space_group_name_H-M   'P 1'
#
loop_
_entity.id
_entity.type
_entity.pdbx_description
1 polymer ?
#
loop_
_entity_poly.entity_id
_entity_poly.type
_entity_poly.pdbx_seq_one_letter_code
_entity_poly.pdbx_strand_id
1 'polypeptide(L)'
;EVVERLRAVEQHFEVRVLPEGFEVGGPVLAADVLVPGARVCFSGTVVSATHGWLEKEQLHAMAEARGLVAVPTLTKTRTDVLVVAEAGSQSSKAKNAARWEKPVVTAEEFLEWVVG
;
A
#
# COMPACT_ATOMS: atom_id res chain seq x y z
N GLU A 1 18.68 6.45 -7.40
CA GLU A 1 18.27 6.38 -8.81
C GLU A 1 17.08 7.28 -9.19
N VAL A 2 15.82 6.98 -8.81
CA VAL A 2 14.64 7.76 -9.29
C VAL A 2 14.64 9.21 -8.80
N VAL A 3 14.93 9.46 -7.51
CA VAL A 3 14.99 10.82 -6.96
C VAL A 3 16.13 11.63 -7.57
N GLU A 4 17.28 11.02 -7.82
CA GLU A 4 18.42 11.70 -8.47
C GLU A 4 18.08 12.09 -9.91
N ARG A 5 17.42 11.19 -10.65
CA ARG A 5 16.92 11.48 -12.01
C ARG A 5 15.89 12.60 -12.00
N LEU A 6 14.98 12.61 -11.03
CA LEU A 6 14.00 13.69 -10.91
C LEU A 6 14.67 15.02 -10.57
N ARG A 7 15.63 15.03 -9.63
CA ARG A 7 16.42 16.23 -9.29
C ARG A 7 17.22 16.77 -10.48
N ALA A 8 17.77 15.90 -11.34
CA ALA A 8 18.45 16.33 -12.55
C ALA A 8 17.49 17.00 -13.55
N VAL A 9 16.25 16.51 -13.65
CA VAL A 9 15.19 17.13 -14.47
C VAL A 9 14.77 18.48 -13.88
N GLU A 10 14.57 18.57 -12.56
CA GLU A 10 14.26 19.84 -11.86
C GLU A 10 15.30 20.92 -12.13
N GLN A 11 16.58 20.58 -12.07
CA GLN A 11 17.69 21.49 -12.37
C GLN A 11 17.69 21.95 -13.83
N HIS A 12 17.39 21.05 -14.77
CA HIS A 12 17.39 21.38 -16.19
C HIS A 12 16.23 22.30 -16.58
N PHE A 13 15.08 22.17 -15.92
CA PHE A 13 13.87 22.95 -16.24
C PHE A 13 13.61 24.11 -15.27
N GLU A 14 14.48 24.34 -14.29
CA GLU A 14 14.31 25.35 -13.21
C GLU A 14 12.97 25.22 -12.45
N VAL A 15 12.40 24.01 -12.40
CA VAL A 15 11.15 23.70 -11.70
C VAL A 15 11.46 22.83 -10.50
N ARG A 16 10.90 23.18 -9.33
CA ARG A 16 10.99 22.37 -8.11
C ARG A 16 9.73 21.51 -7.97
N VAL A 17 9.87 20.18 -8.01
CA VAL A 17 8.78 19.20 -7.88
C VAL A 17 8.80 18.57 -6.48
N LEU A 18 9.97 18.20 -5.96
CA LEU A 18 10.19 17.68 -4.63
C LEU A 18 10.67 18.78 -3.67
N PRO A 19 10.22 18.76 -2.39
CA PRO A 19 10.75 19.66 -1.38
C PRO A 19 12.23 19.37 -1.08
N GLU A 20 12.92 20.40 -0.61
CA GLU A 20 14.33 20.32 -0.22
C GLU A 20 14.49 19.41 0.99
N GLY A 21 15.43 18.45 0.92
CA GLY A 21 15.58 17.43 1.96
C GLY A 21 14.59 16.26 1.88
N PHE A 22 13.85 16.09 0.77
CA PHE A 22 13.04 14.88 0.57
C PHE A 22 13.94 13.63 0.59
N GLU A 23 13.74 12.80 1.60
CA GLU A 23 14.27 11.44 1.69
C GLU A 23 13.16 10.45 1.37
N VAL A 24 13.46 9.47 0.51
CA VAL A 24 12.56 8.33 0.33
C VAL A 24 12.66 7.51 1.61
N GLY A 25 11.63 7.55 2.45
CA GLY A 25 11.49 6.56 3.51
C GLY A 25 11.61 5.17 2.89
N GLY A 26 12.42 4.30 3.49
CA GLY A 26 12.62 2.94 2.99
C GLY A 26 11.28 2.25 2.72
N PRO A 27 11.25 1.26 1.81
CA PRO A 27 10.00 0.55 1.50
C PRO A 27 9.41 -0.02 2.78
N VAL A 28 8.12 0.23 3.02
CA VAL A 28 7.39 -0.44 4.10
C VAL A 28 7.32 -1.91 3.73
N LEU A 29 7.97 -2.78 4.51
CA LEU A 29 7.90 -4.21 4.27
C LEU A 29 6.56 -4.75 4.77
N ALA A 30 5.92 -5.58 3.96
CA ALA A 30 4.64 -6.19 4.31
C ALA A 30 4.71 -6.93 5.66
N ALA A 31 5.81 -7.63 5.93
CA ALA A 31 6.03 -8.37 7.17
C ALA A 31 6.07 -7.48 8.44
N ASP A 32 6.40 -6.19 8.32
CA ASP A 32 6.47 -5.27 9.46
C ASP A 32 5.08 -4.76 9.89
N VAL A 33 4.09 -4.81 8.98
CA VAL A 33 2.77 -4.20 9.18
C VAL A 33 1.62 -5.22 9.11
N LEU A 34 1.80 -6.33 8.40
CA LEU A 34 0.89 -7.47 8.37
C LEU A 34 1.27 -8.41 9.51
N VAL A 35 0.80 -8.07 10.71
CA VAL A 35 1.01 -8.87 11.93
C VAL A 35 -0.34 -9.29 12.51
N PRO A 36 -0.43 -10.42 13.24
CA PRO A 36 -1.68 -10.85 13.86
C PRO A 36 -2.36 -9.72 14.65
N GLY A 37 -3.66 -9.53 14.42
CA GLY A 37 -4.49 -8.47 14.99
C GLY A 37 -4.50 -7.15 14.21
N ALA A 38 -3.61 -6.94 13.24
CA ALA A 38 -3.61 -5.72 12.42
C ALA A 38 -4.89 -5.62 11.58
N ARG A 39 -5.47 -4.42 11.54
CA ARG A 39 -6.71 -4.14 10.81
C ARG A 39 -6.41 -3.72 9.38
N VAL A 40 -6.73 -4.59 8.43
CA VAL A 40 -6.41 -4.41 7.01
C VAL A 40 -7.63 -4.02 6.19
N CYS A 41 -7.49 -2.99 5.35
CA CYS A 41 -8.50 -2.64 4.36
C CYS A 41 -7.95 -2.84 2.95
N PHE A 42 -8.74 -3.40 2.03
CA PHE A 42 -8.36 -3.53 0.62
C PHE A 42 -9.03 -2.47 -0.26
N SER A 43 -8.33 -1.99 -1.28
CA SER A 43 -8.82 -1.01 -2.24
C SER A 43 -8.49 -1.38 -3.68
N GLY A 44 -9.48 -1.25 -4.56
CA GLY A 44 -9.36 -1.61 -5.97
C GLY A 44 -9.76 -3.07 -6.23
N THR A 45 -9.66 -3.45 -7.49
CA THR A 45 -9.87 -4.82 -7.97
C THR A 45 -8.53 -5.50 -8.10
N VAL A 46 -8.36 -6.67 -7.48
CA VAL A 46 -7.09 -7.39 -7.49
C VAL A 46 -7.08 -8.42 -8.60
N VAL A 47 -6.07 -8.34 -9.46
CA VAL A 47 -5.74 -9.36 -10.45
C VAL A 47 -4.28 -9.75 -10.22
N SER A 48 -4.06 -10.94 -9.68
CA SER A 48 -2.73 -11.49 -9.44
C SER A 48 -2.28 -12.32 -10.64
N ALA A 49 -0.98 -12.32 -10.94
CA ALA A 49 -0.40 -13.19 -11.95
C ALA A 49 -0.54 -14.68 -11.57
N THR A 50 -0.47 -14.99 -10.28
CA THR A 50 -0.50 -16.37 -9.75
C THR A 50 -1.93 -16.83 -9.43
N HIS A 51 -2.76 -15.94 -8.89
CA HIS A 51 -4.09 -16.29 -8.40
C HIS A 51 -5.25 -15.82 -9.30
N GLY A 52 -4.96 -15.07 -10.36
CA GLY A 52 -5.98 -14.49 -11.23
C GLY A 52 -6.80 -13.40 -10.54
N TRP A 53 -8.04 -13.23 -10.98
CA TRP A 53 -8.99 -12.30 -10.36
C TRP A 53 -9.38 -12.78 -8.97
N LEU A 54 -9.26 -11.91 -7.96
CA LEU A 54 -9.64 -12.19 -6.58
C LEU A 54 -10.75 -11.26 -6.13
N GLU A 55 -11.85 -11.86 -5.67
CA GLU A 55 -12.93 -11.14 -5.02
C GLU A 55 -12.51 -10.61 -3.65
N LYS A 56 -13.18 -9.55 -3.23
CA LYS A 56 -12.93 -8.87 -1.96
C LYS A 56 -13.06 -9.82 -0.76
N GLU A 57 -14.06 -10.71 -0.81
CA GLU A 57 -14.34 -11.73 0.20
C GLU A 57 -13.21 -12.76 0.30
N GLN A 58 -12.58 -13.12 -0.83
CA GLN A 58 -11.43 -14.03 -0.84
C GLN A 58 -10.22 -13.39 -0.17
N LEU A 59 -9.95 -12.11 -0.47
CA LEU A 59 -8.87 -11.36 0.18
C LEU A 59 -9.10 -11.22 1.69
N HIS A 60 -10.34 -10.97 2.10
CA HIS A 60 -10.70 -10.93 3.52
C HIS A 60 -10.47 -12.28 4.20
N ALA A 61 -10.93 -13.38 3.59
CA ALA A 61 -10.74 -14.72 4.13
C ALA A 61 -9.25 -15.10 4.25
N MET A 62 -8.42 -14.75 3.26
CA MET A 62 -6.97 -14.96 3.32
C MET A 62 -6.31 -14.18 4.46
N ALA A 63 -6.71 -12.92 4.66
CA ALA A 63 -6.20 -12.09 5.74
C ALA A 63 -6.58 -12.66 7.12
N GLU A 64 -7.85 -13.02 7.30
CA GLU A 64 -8.37 -13.58 8.55
C GLU A 64 -7.74 -14.93 8.87
N ALA A 65 -7.50 -15.78 7.87
CA ALA A 65 -6.81 -17.06 8.03
C ALA A 65 -5.36 -16.90 8.54
N ARG A 66 -4.74 -15.75 8.29
CA ARG A 66 -3.41 -15.37 8.79
C ARG A 66 -3.46 -14.54 10.09
N GLY A 67 -4.63 -14.40 10.71
CA GLY A 67 -4.82 -13.70 11.98
C GLY A 67 -4.96 -12.18 11.87
N LEU A 68 -5.11 -11.63 10.67
CA LEU A 68 -5.44 -10.21 10.49
C LEU A 68 -6.94 -9.96 10.72
N VAL A 69 -7.31 -8.69 10.92
CA VAL A 69 -8.71 -8.26 11.02
C VAL A 69 -9.10 -7.52 9.75
N ALA A 70 -9.84 -8.16 8.86
CA ALA A 70 -10.29 -7.52 7.63
C ALA A 70 -11.39 -6.47 7.93
N VAL A 71 -11.18 -5.22 7.49
CA VAL A 71 -12.14 -4.13 7.66
C VAL A 71 -12.65 -3.61 6.31
N PRO A 72 -13.98 -3.41 6.14
CA PRO A 72 -14.56 -3.07 4.85
C PRO A 72 -14.26 -1.63 4.42
N THR A 73 -13.99 -0.75 5.39
CA THR A 73 -13.83 0.69 5.16
C THR A 73 -12.54 1.18 5.79
N LEU A 74 -11.76 1.91 4.99
CA LEU A 74 -10.59 2.63 5.48
C LEU A 74 -11.03 3.79 6.38
N THR A 75 -10.56 3.82 7.61
CA THR A 75 -10.84 4.91 8.56
C THR A 75 -9.57 5.36 9.27
N LYS A 76 -9.55 6.61 9.77
CA LYS A 76 -8.36 7.18 10.42
C LYS A 76 -7.91 6.38 11.65
N THR A 77 -8.82 5.88 12.46
CA THR A 77 -8.50 5.26 13.77
C THR A 77 -8.69 3.75 13.81
N ARG A 78 -9.42 3.17 12.85
CA ARG A 78 -9.78 1.73 12.84
C ARG A 78 -9.21 0.93 11.67
N THR A 79 -8.12 1.42 11.08
CA THR A 79 -7.38 0.70 10.04
C THR A 79 -5.90 0.93 10.28
N ASP A 80 -5.11 -0.12 10.23
CA ASP A 80 -3.67 -0.05 10.49
C ASP A 80 -2.89 -0.06 9.18
N VAL A 81 -3.38 -0.78 8.16
CA VAL A 81 -2.75 -0.90 6.84
C VAL A 81 -3.79 -0.91 5.72
N LEU A 82 -3.46 -0.28 4.59
CA LEU A 82 -4.22 -0.34 3.34
C LEU A 82 -3.49 -1.23 2.33
N VAL A 83 -4.19 -2.22 1.79
CA VAL A 83 -3.75 -3.00 0.62
C VAL A 83 -4.37 -2.39 -0.63
N VAL A 84 -3.56 -2.00 -1.60
CA VAL A 84 -4.00 -1.46 -2.89
C VAL A 84 -3.75 -2.47 -4.01
N ALA A 85 -4.60 -2.50 -5.02
CA ALA A 85 -4.40 -3.39 -6.17
C ALA A 85 -3.03 -3.22 -6.84
N GLU A 86 -2.55 -1.98 -6.96
CA GLU A 86 -1.30 -1.64 -7.63
C GLU A 86 -0.59 -0.46 -6.96
N ALA A 87 0.74 -0.39 -7.12
CA ALA A 87 1.55 0.70 -6.62
C ALA A 87 1.12 2.05 -7.24
N GLY A 88 1.18 3.12 -6.45
CA GLY A 88 0.83 4.47 -6.94
C GLY A 88 -0.68 4.74 -7.07
N SER A 89 -1.55 3.86 -6.57
CA SER A 89 -3.01 4.06 -6.57
C SER A 89 -3.42 5.48 -6.14
N GLN A 90 -4.27 6.13 -6.96
CA GLN A 90 -4.80 7.47 -6.69
C GLN A 90 -6.25 7.49 -6.18
N SER A 91 -6.73 6.34 -5.72
CA SER A 91 -8.05 6.22 -5.11
C SER A 91 -8.20 7.14 -3.90
N SER A 92 -9.44 7.51 -3.55
CA SER A 92 -9.71 8.29 -2.34
C SER A 92 -9.17 7.60 -1.08
N LYS A 93 -9.18 6.27 -1.04
CA LYS A 93 -8.59 5.48 0.06
C LYS A 93 -7.07 5.64 0.11
N ALA A 94 -6.36 5.52 -1.00
CA ALA A 94 -4.91 5.71 -1.03
C ALA A 94 -4.51 7.14 -0.63
N LYS A 95 -5.22 8.16 -1.13
CA LYS A 95 -5.03 9.57 -0.72
C LYS A 95 -5.27 9.77 0.78
N ASN A 96 -6.32 9.17 1.33
CA ASN A 96 -6.61 9.24 2.77
C ASN A 96 -5.58 8.48 3.61
N ALA A 97 -5.11 7.31 3.15
CA ALA A 97 -4.04 6.57 3.83
C ALA A 97 -2.77 7.40 3.90
N ALA A 98 -2.33 8.00 2.80
CA ALA A 98 -1.19 8.91 2.78
C ALA A 98 -1.40 10.12 3.73
N ARG A 99 -2.57 10.76 3.69
CA ARG A 99 -2.92 11.88 4.59
C ARG A 99 -2.88 11.49 6.07
N TRP A 100 -3.15 10.24 6.39
CA TRP A 100 -3.15 9.71 7.76
C TRP A 100 -1.89 8.92 8.09
N GLU A 101 -0.87 8.99 7.23
CA GLU A 101 0.42 8.31 7.38
C GLU A 101 0.25 6.80 7.65
N LYS A 102 -0.77 6.20 7.03
CA LYS A 102 -1.02 4.77 7.12
C LYS A 102 -0.13 4.02 6.13
N PRO A 103 0.52 2.93 6.55
CA PRO A 103 1.13 1.97 5.66
C PRO A 103 0.23 1.60 4.48
N VAL A 104 0.81 1.63 3.29
CA VAL A 104 0.18 1.15 2.06
C VAL A 104 1.09 0.06 1.49
N VAL A 105 0.52 -1.11 1.25
CA VAL A 105 1.18 -2.23 0.55
C VAL A 105 0.34 -2.61 -0.66
N THR A 106 0.96 -3.23 -1.64
CA THR A 106 0.28 -3.75 -2.83
C THR A 106 -0.38 -5.10 -2.54
N ALA A 107 -1.33 -5.48 -3.39
CA ALA A 107 -1.97 -6.78 -3.32
C ALA A 107 -0.98 -7.92 -3.55
N GLU A 108 0.01 -7.75 -4.43
CA GLU A 108 1.03 -8.78 -4.66
C GLU A 108 1.91 -8.98 -3.42
N GLU A 109 2.39 -7.91 -2.78
CA GLU A 109 3.14 -8.00 -1.51
C GLU A 109 2.31 -8.66 -0.39
N PHE A 110 1.00 -8.37 -0.32
CA PHE A 110 0.10 -9.05 0.59
C PHE A 110 -0.02 -10.55 0.28
N LEU A 111 -0.16 -10.92 -1.00
CA LEU A 111 -0.30 -12.32 -1.41
C LEU A 111 0.99 -13.12 -1.18
N GLU A 112 2.16 -12.52 -1.44
CA GLU A 112 3.46 -13.09 -1.10
C GLU A 112 3.57 -13.35 0.41
N TRP A 113 3.14 -12.39 1.24
CA TRP A 113 3.07 -12.57 2.69
C TRP A 113 2.05 -13.66 3.11
N VAL A 114 0.94 -13.83 2.38
CA VAL A 114 -0.07 -14.89 2.63
C VAL A 114 0.44 -16.28 2.26
N VAL A 115 1.48 -16.43 1.44
CA VAL A 115 2.05 -17.75 1.10
C VAL A 115 3.33 -18.08 1.88
N GLY A 116 4.09 -17.06 2.32
CA GLY A 116 5.28 -17.23 3.16
C GLY A 116 4.97 -17.58 4.60
#